data_AF-A0A8X8IGF0-F1
#
_entry.id   AF-A0A8X8IGF0-F1
#
_cell.length_a   1.000
_cell.length_b   1.000
_cell.length_c   1.000
_cell.angle_alpha   90.00
_cell.angle_beta   90.00
_cell.angle_gamma   90.00
#
_symmetry.space_group_name_H-M   'P 1'
#
loop_
_entity.id
_entity.type
_entity.pdbx_description
1 polymer ?
#
loop_
_entity_poly.entity_id
_entity_poly.type
_entity_poly.pdbx_seq_one_letter_code
_entity_poly.pdbx_strand_id
1 'polypeptide(L)'
;MNTNINPNNERKSNPFFRPRSLEKEIQHEANMLMSNFLNQIETFQDEQSLSRKELAVKIGTSSSYLTQLFRNKKPLNFITLAKIQRALGIKFLINAKSIDKSENIVDYNMAGNITAIENVESIPLAIVVDMRDKMNAYNACENLKYTPIDFKVHAN
;
A
#
# COMPACT_ATOMS: atom_id res chain seq x y z
N MET A 1 42.94 2.35 -24.75
CA MET A 1 42.29 3.33 -23.85
C MET A 1 42.10 2.65 -22.52
N ASN A 2 42.72 3.17 -21.45
CA ASN A 2 42.75 2.54 -20.13
C ASN A 2 41.77 3.29 -19.23
N THR A 3 40.64 2.68 -18.88
CA THR A 3 39.66 3.29 -17.96
C THR A 3 40.08 3.01 -16.52
N ASN A 4 40.71 3.99 -15.90
CA ASN A 4 41.01 4.04 -14.48
C ASN A 4 39.69 4.10 -13.70
N ILE A 5 39.27 2.97 -13.09
CA ILE A 5 38.14 2.92 -12.17
C ILE A 5 38.65 3.30 -10.78
N ASN A 6 38.31 4.51 -10.34
CA ASN A 6 38.59 5.00 -8.99
C ASN A 6 37.87 4.13 -7.94
N PRO A 7 38.58 3.53 -6.96
CA PRO A 7 37.99 2.61 -5.98
C PRO A 7 37.12 3.29 -4.91
N ASN A 8 37.10 4.63 -4.84
CA ASN A 8 36.41 5.35 -3.76
C ASN A 8 35.02 5.87 -4.14
N ASN A 9 34.17 5.03 -4.76
CA ASN A 9 32.74 5.33 -4.84
C ASN A 9 32.03 4.75 -3.61
N GLU A 10 32.23 5.41 -2.47
CA GLU A 10 31.39 5.19 -1.28
C GLU A 10 29.95 5.56 -1.64
N ARG A 11 29.17 4.54 -2.04
CA ARG A 11 27.73 4.67 -2.23
C ARG A 11 27.12 5.08 -0.91
N LYS A 12 26.88 6.39 -0.73
CA LYS A 12 26.09 6.90 0.41
C LYS A 12 24.74 6.19 0.37
N SER A 13 24.54 5.25 1.28
CA SER A 13 23.27 4.55 1.43
C SER A 13 22.16 5.59 1.57
N ASN A 14 21.13 5.51 0.73
CA ASN A 14 19.99 6.41 0.78
C ASN A 14 19.42 6.41 2.22
N PRO A 15 19.44 7.54 2.96
CA PRO A 15 19.05 7.57 4.37
C PRO A 15 17.59 7.16 4.62
N PHE A 16 16.78 7.16 3.56
CA PHE A 16 15.37 6.77 3.58
C PHE A 16 15.12 5.25 3.51
N PHE A 17 16.11 4.44 3.14
CA PHE A 17 15.96 2.99 3.06
C PHE A 17 16.78 2.30 4.14
N ARG A 18 16.20 2.19 5.33
CA ARG A 18 16.73 1.31 6.38
C ARG A 18 15.84 0.06 6.44
N PRO A 19 16.36 -1.13 6.11
CA PRO A 19 15.58 -2.35 6.25
C PRO A 19 15.07 -2.44 7.70
N ARG A 20 13.76 -2.68 7.85
CA ARG A 20 13.13 -2.84 9.16
C ARG A 20 13.48 -4.24 9.70
N SER A 21 13.49 -4.40 11.01
CA SER A 21 13.55 -5.76 11.59
C SER A 21 12.22 -6.46 11.31
N LEU A 22 12.23 -7.79 11.20
CA LEU A 22 11.02 -8.61 11.02
C LEU A 22 9.93 -8.25 12.05
N GLU A 23 10.32 -8.05 13.32
CA GLU A 23 9.41 -7.62 14.38
C GLU A 23 8.71 -6.28 14.06
N LYS A 24 9.45 -5.31 13.51
CA LYS A 24 8.88 -4.01 13.13
C LYS A 24 7.97 -4.11 11.91
N GLU A 25 8.24 -5.05 11.01
CA GLU A 25 7.36 -5.33 9.86
C GLU A 25 6.06 -5.97 10.31
N ILE A 26 6.12 -7.01 11.14
CA ILE A 26 4.94 -7.64 11.74
C ILE A 26 4.12 -6.62 12.53
N GLN A 27 4.76 -5.76 13.32
CA GLN A 27 4.06 -4.71 14.07
C GLN A 27 3.40 -3.68 13.14
N HIS A 28 4.04 -3.38 12.01
CA HIS A 28 3.47 -2.49 11.00
C HIS A 28 2.25 -3.12 10.32
N GLU A 29 2.33 -4.39 9.93
CA GLU A 29 1.19 -5.14 9.37
C GLU A 29 0.03 -5.24 10.36
N ALA A 30 0.31 -5.52 11.63
CA ALA A 30 -0.70 -5.53 12.69
C ALA A 30 -1.40 -4.17 12.83
N ASN A 31 -0.65 -3.07 12.69
CA ASN A 31 -1.23 -1.73 12.71
C ASN A 31 -2.10 -1.46 11.47
N MET A 32 -1.72 -1.96 10.28
CA MET A 32 -2.55 -1.87 9.07
C MET A 32 -3.87 -2.64 9.23
N LEU A 33 -3.81 -3.87 9.75
CA LEU A 33 -5.00 -4.66 10.06
C LEU A 33 -5.91 -3.93 11.06
N MET A 34 -5.32 -3.38 12.13
CA MET A 34 -6.07 -2.63 13.13
C MET A 34 -6.74 -1.39 12.54
N SER A 35 -6.03 -0.62 11.72
CA SER A 35 -6.58 0.54 11.02
C SER A 35 -7.78 0.17 10.14
N ASN A 36 -7.76 -0.98 9.46
CA ASN A 36 -8.92 -1.44 8.68
C ASN A 36 -10.17 -1.63 9.55
N PHE A 37 -10.04 -2.27 10.71
CA PHE A 37 -11.16 -2.39 11.65
C PHE A 37 -11.60 -1.04 12.20
N LEU A 38 -10.67 -0.18 12.58
CA LEU A 38 -10.98 1.13 13.15
C LEU A 38 -11.71 2.03 12.16
N ASN A 39 -11.28 2.04 10.89
CA ASN A 39 -11.96 2.81 9.84
C ASN A 39 -13.42 2.39 9.69
N GLN A 40 -13.71 1.07 9.70
CA GLN A 40 -15.10 0.59 9.65
C GLN A 40 -15.89 1.03 10.89
N ILE A 41 -15.27 1.00 12.07
CA ILE A 41 -15.90 1.47 13.31
C ILE A 41 -16.22 2.96 13.21
N GLU A 42 -15.31 3.80 12.71
CA GLU A 42 -15.56 5.24 12.51
C GLU A 42 -16.72 5.49 11.57
N THR A 43 -16.79 4.78 10.43
CA THR A 43 -17.92 4.89 9.50
C THR A 43 -19.26 4.67 10.19
N PHE A 44 -19.40 3.58 10.96
CA PHE A 44 -20.65 3.31 11.69
C PHE A 44 -20.89 4.25 12.87
N GLN A 45 -19.84 4.79 13.51
CA GLN A 45 -20.00 5.84 14.51
C GLN A 45 -20.58 7.11 13.89
N ASP A 46 -20.07 7.51 12.72
CA ASP A 46 -20.51 8.71 12.00
C ASP A 46 -21.97 8.56 11.53
N GLU A 47 -22.32 7.40 10.96
CA GLU A 47 -23.71 7.07 10.57
C GLU A 47 -24.69 7.16 11.74
N GLN A 48 -24.25 6.79 12.95
CA GLN A 48 -25.06 6.82 14.17
C GLN A 48 -24.93 8.14 14.95
N SER A 49 -24.17 9.12 14.43
CA SER A 49 -23.80 10.34 15.16
C SER A 49 -23.26 10.07 16.57
N LEU A 50 -22.55 8.96 16.74
CA LEU A 50 -22.05 8.47 18.02
C LEU A 50 -20.61 8.92 18.25
N SER A 51 -20.40 9.80 19.22
CA SER A 51 -19.06 10.24 19.56
C SER A 51 -18.20 9.10 20.14
N ARG A 52 -16.89 9.23 19.99
CA ARG A 52 -15.91 8.30 20.59
C ARG A 52 -16.06 8.22 22.12
N LYS A 53 -16.46 9.32 22.78
CA LYS A 53 -16.71 9.33 24.23
C LYS A 53 -17.90 8.42 24.58
N GLU A 54 -18.99 8.52 23.82
CA GLU A 54 -20.19 7.71 24.03
C GLU A 54 -19.95 6.23 23.69
N LEU A 55 -19.18 5.95 22.64
CA LEU A 55 -18.78 4.58 22.34
C LEU A 55 -18.00 3.96 23.51
N ALA A 56 -17.04 4.71 24.10
CA ALA A 56 -16.28 4.23 25.25
C ALA A 56 -17.20 3.84 26.43
N VAL A 57 -18.22 4.66 26.70
CA VAL A 57 -19.25 4.38 27.72
C VAL A 57 -20.04 3.12 27.36
N LYS A 58 -20.53 3.00 26.12
CA LYS A 58 -21.31 1.83 25.65
C LYS A 58 -20.55 0.51 25.77
N ILE A 59 -19.23 0.51 25.53
CA ILE A 59 -18.39 -0.70 25.63
C ILE A 59 -17.78 -0.91 27.03
N GLY A 60 -18.07 -0.03 27.98
CA GLY A 60 -17.58 -0.10 29.36
C GLY A 60 -16.07 0.08 29.47
N THR A 61 -15.52 1.09 28.80
CA THR A 61 -14.08 1.45 28.84
C THR A 61 -13.87 2.94 29.06
N SER A 62 -12.65 3.36 29.40
CA SER A 62 -12.33 4.77 29.53
C SER A 62 -12.14 5.44 28.16
N SER A 63 -12.54 6.72 28.04
CA SER A 63 -12.30 7.49 26.82
C SER A 63 -10.81 7.64 26.49
N SER A 64 -9.94 7.63 27.51
CA SER A 64 -8.49 7.64 27.33
C SER A 64 -7.99 6.34 26.66
N TYR A 65 -8.47 5.19 27.13
CA TYR A 65 -8.15 3.90 26.51
C TYR A 65 -8.59 3.87 25.05
N LEU A 66 -9.83 4.27 24.77
CA LEU A 66 -10.35 4.26 23.40
C LEU A 66 -9.56 5.24 22.52
N THR A 67 -9.20 6.42 23.02
CA THR A 67 -8.33 7.38 22.29
C THR A 67 -6.95 6.78 21.98
N GLN A 68 -6.34 6.07 22.91
CA GLN A 68 -5.06 5.40 22.67
C GLN A 68 -5.17 4.31 21.60
N LEU A 69 -6.29 3.59 21.60
CA LEU A 69 -6.58 2.54 20.65
C LEU A 69 -6.73 3.11 19.22
N PHE A 70 -7.52 4.18 19.05
CA PHE A 70 -7.66 4.88 17.76
C PHE A 70 -6.37 5.56 17.26
N ARG A 71 -5.42 5.85 18.15
CA ARG A 71 -4.11 6.41 17.80
C ARG A 71 -3.03 5.35 17.58
N ASN A 72 -3.41 4.08 17.51
CA ASN A 72 -2.49 2.95 17.40
C ASN A 72 -1.43 2.87 18.52
N LYS A 73 -1.72 3.46 19.70
CA LYS A 73 -0.84 3.37 20.88
C LYS A 73 -1.12 2.12 21.73
N LYS A 74 -2.29 1.51 21.55
CA LYS A 74 -2.68 0.25 22.18
C LYS A 74 -3.23 -0.69 21.11
N PRO A 75 -2.84 -1.98 21.15
CA PRO A 75 -3.38 -2.94 20.21
C PRO A 75 -4.87 -3.16 20.46
N LEU A 76 -5.62 -3.27 19.37
CA LEU A 76 -7.00 -3.70 19.38
C LEU A 76 -7.04 -5.21 19.63
N ASN A 77 -7.85 -5.63 20.59
CA ASN A 77 -8.07 -7.04 20.88
C ASN A 77 -9.50 -7.46 20.47
N PHE A 78 -9.70 -8.77 20.30
CA PHE A 78 -10.97 -9.33 19.84
C PHE A 78 -12.12 -9.14 20.84
N ILE A 79 -11.85 -9.06 22.15
CA ILE A 79 -12.89 -8.79 23.15
C ILE A 79 -13.44 -7.37 22.96
N THR A 80 -12.56 -6.39 22.73
CA THR A 80 -12.94 -5.01 22.41
C THR A 80 -13.73 -4.95 21.10
N LEU A 81 -13.29 -5.65 20.05
CA LEU A 81 -14.04 -5.75 18.79
C LEU A 81 -15.46 -6.31 19.00
N ALA A 82 -15.61 -7.39 19.77
CA ALA A 82 -16.91 -7.98 20.07
C ALA A 82 -17.83 -7.02 20.85
N LYS A 83 -17.27 -6.26 21.81
CA LYS A 83 -18.03 -5.22 22.51
C LYS A 83 -18.49 -4.11 21.58
N ILE A 84 -17.62 -3.65 20.67
CA ILE A 84 -17.96 -2.62 19.69
C ILE A 84 -19.02 -3.12 18.72
N GLN A 85 -18.91 -4.36 18.22
CA GLN A 85 -19.95 -4.99 17.40
C GLN A 85 -21.33 -4.91 18.06
N ARG A 86 -21.41 -5.32 19.33
CA ARG A 86 -22.67 -5.29 20.09
C ARG A 86 -23.16 -3.87 20.34
N ALA A 87 -22.26 -2.94 20.65
CA ALA A 87 -22.60 -1.54 20.94
C ALA A 87 -23.12 -0.77 19.72
N LEU A 88 -22.61 -1.08 18.54
CA LEU A 88 -22.99 -0.46 17.26
C LEU A 88 -24.05 -1.26 16.49
N GLY A 89 -24.38 -2.49 16.92
CA GLY A 89 -25.31 -3.36 16.20
C GLY A 89 -24.76 -3.87 14.86
N ILE A 90 -23.43 -4.01 14.74
CA ILE A 90 -22.74 -4.40 13.49
C ILE A 90 -22.12 -5.79 13.60
N LYS A 91 -21.78 -6.36 12.43
CA LYS A 91 -21.05 -7.62 12.32
C LYS A 91 -19.88 -7.46 11.35
N PHE A 92 -18.66 -7.79 11.80
CA PHE A 92 -17.53 -7.86 10.90
C PHE A 92 -17.60 -9.14 10.07
N LEU A 93 -17.54 -9.01 8.75
CA LEU A 93 -17.39 -10.12 7.81
C LEU A 93 -15.94 -10.14 7.34
N ILE A 94 -15.23 -11.24 7.56
CA ILE A 94 -13.81 -11.36 7.26
C ILE A 94 -13.64 -12.22 6.01
N ASN A 95 -12.94 -11.67 5.03
CA ASN A 95 -12.52 -12.37 3.82
C ASN A 95 -11.00 -12.41 3.78
N ALA A 96 -10.45 -13.51 3.28
CA ALA A 96 -9.02 -13.65 3.00
C ALA A 96 -8.80 -13.79 1.50
N LYS A 97 -7.68 -13.26 1.02
CA LYS A 97 -7.17 -13.50 -0.33
C LYS A 97 -5.76 -14.07 -0.23
N SER A 98 -5.38 -14.92 -1.18
CA SER A 98 -3.97 -15.26 -1.35
C SER A 98 -3.21 -13.99 -1.71
N ILE A 99 -2.03 -13.84 -1.13
CA ILE A 99 -1.04 -12.91 -1.67
C ILE A 99 -0.47 -13.65 -2.88
N ASP A 100 -1.07 -13.46 -4.04
CA ASP A 100 -0.51 -13.97 -5.28
C ASP A 100 0.88 -13.32 -5.42
N LYS A 101 1.92 -14.13 -5.57
CA LYS A 101 3.32 -13.64 -5.60
C LYS A 101 3.58 -12.60 -6.70
N SER A 102 2.66 -12.43 -7.65
CA SER A 102 2.69 -11.42 -8.70
C SER A 102 2.45 -9.98 -8.23
N GLU A 103 1.90 -9.75 -7.03
CA GLU A 103 1.67 -8.39 -6.51
C GLU A 103 2.88 -7.80 -5.75
N ASN A 104 3.95 -8.58 -5.54
CA ASN A 104 5.19 -8.10 -4.92
C ASN A 104 6.42 -8.42 -5.78
N ILE A 105 6.54 -7.81 -6.97
CA ILE A 105 7.86 -7.66 -7.61
C ILE A 105 7.94 -6.29 -8.28
N VAL A 106 8.28 -5.27 -7.50
CA VAL A 106 9.10 -4.15 -8.00
C VAL A 106 10.16 -3.87 -6.96
N ASP A 107 11.14 -4.78 -6.87
CA ASP A 107 12.44 -4.39 -6.36
C ASP A 107 13.10 -3.53 -7.44
N TYR A 108 13.09 -2.21 -7.23
CA TYR A 108 13.99 -1.32 -7.96
C TYR A 108 15.42 -1.73 -7.62
N ASN A 109 16.11 -2.40 -8.55
CA ASN A 109 17.56 -2.49 -8.44
C ASN A 109 18.17 -1.09 -8.62
N MET A 110 19.30 -0.82 -7.95
CA MET A 110 19.96 0.50 -7.96
C MET A 110 20.47 0.95 -9.34
N ALA A 111 20.22 0.18 -10.40
CA ALA A 111 20.55 0.52 -11.79
C ALA A 111 19.33 0.94 -12.62
N GLY A 112 18.11 0.89 -12.06
CA GLY A 112 16.89 1.24 -12.79
C GLY A 112 16.51 0.26 -13.90
N ASN A 113 17.02 -0.99 -13.86
CA ASN A 113 16.78 -1.97 -14.91
C ASN A 113 15.93 -3.14 -14.39
N ILE A 114 14.87 -3.51 -15.12
CA ILE A 114 14.05 -4.67 -14.79
C ILE A 114 14.81 -5.94 -15.21
N THR A 115 15.24 -6.77 -14.26
CA THR A 115 15.73 -8.13 -14.58
C THR A 115 14.60 -9.11 -14.35
N ALA A 116 14.02 -9.63 -15.44
CA ALA A 116 13.02 -10.69 -15.39
C ALA A 116 13.59 -11.90 -14.64
N ILE A 117 12.82 -12.46 -13.71
CA ILE A 117 13.19 -13.66 -12.97
C ILE A 117 12.91 -14.85 -13.89
N GLU A 118 13.95 -15.51 -14.37
CA GLU A 118 13.84 -16.81 -15.05
C GLU A 118 13.43 -17.87 -14.02
N ASN A 119 12.14 -18.24 -14.02
CA ASN A 119 11.62 -19.56 -13.66
C ASN A 119 10.13 -19.61 -14.02
N VAL A 120 9.85 -19.90 -15.29
CA VAL A 120 8.50 -20.01 -15.84
C VAL A 120 8.05 -21.47 -15.76
N GLU A 121 7.35 -21.85 -14.70
CA GLU A 121 6.34 -22.91 -14.85
C GLU A 121 5.17 -22.29 -15.62
N SER A 122 5.24 -22.44 -16.94
CA SER A 122 4.18 -22.35 -17.94
C SER A 122 3.03 -21.37 -17.64
N ILE A 123 3.19 -20.10 -18.01
CA ILE A 123 2.07 -19.14 -18.06
C ILE A 123 1.07 -19.63 -19.14
N PRO A 124 -0.23 -19.77 -18.84
CA PRO A 124 -1.23 -20.10 -19.86
C PRO A 124 -1.26 -19.04 -20.97
N LEU A 125 -1.26 -19.49 -22.23
CA LEU A 125 -1.20 -18.63 -23.43
C LEU A 125 -2.24 -17.50 -23.44
N ALA A 126 -3.39 -17.69 -22.77
CA ALA A 126 -4.46 -16.71 -22.64
C ALA A 126 -4.02 -15.40 -21.94
N ILE A 127 -3.10 -15.46 -20.97
CA ILE A 127 -2.61 -14.27 -20.25
C ILE A 127 -1.59 -13.48 -21.10
N VAL A 128 -0.80 -14.18 -21.89
CA VAL A 128 0.22 -13.58 -22.76
C VAL A 128 -0.42 -12.77 -23.90
N VAL A 129 -1.57 -13.21 -24.42
CA VAL A 129 -2.30 -12.50 -25.49
C VAL A 129 -2.92 -11.19 -24.97
N ASP A 130 -3.56 -11.20 -23.79
CA ASP A 130 -4.19 -10.01 -23.20
C ASP A 130 -3.17 -8.90 -22.85
N MET A 131 -1.97 -9.27 -22.37
CA MET A 131 -0.91 -8.30 -22.11
C MET A 131 -0.33 -7.69 -23.39
N ARG A 132 -0.24 -8.47 -24.47
CA ARG A 132 0.26 -7.97 -25.76
C ARG A 132 -0.69 -6.96 -26.38
N ASP A 133 -2.00 -7.21 -26.28
CA ASP A 133 -3.02 -6.32 -26.81
C ASP A 133 -3.10 -5.01 -26.01
N LYS A 134 -2.95 -5.06 -24.69
CA LYS A 134 -2.87 -3.88 -23.83
C LYS A 134 -1.61 -3.05 -24.09
N MET A 135 -0.47 -3.69 -24.32
CA MET A 135 0.79 -2.98 -24.64
C MET A 135 0.74 -2.31 -26.02
N ASN A 136 0.13 -2.98 -27.01
CA ASN A 136 -0.09 -2.39 -28.33
C ASN A 136 -1.06 -1.21 -28.28
N ALA A 137 -2.13 -1.29 -27.48
CA ALA A 137 -3.06 -0.20 -27.27
C ALA A 137 -2.42 1.02 -26.58
N TYR A 138 -1.54 0.79 -25.60
CA TYR A 138 -0.77 1.85 -24.94
C TYR A 138 0.17 2.56 -25.91
N ASN A 139 0.96 1.81 -26.67
CA ASN A 139 1.92 2.36 -27.65
C ASN A 139 1.22 3.07 -28.82
N ALA A 140 0.01 2.63 -29.20
CA ALA A 140 -0.81 3.32 -30.19
C ALA A 140 -1.32 4.68 -29.68
N CYS A 141 -1.62 4.81 -28.39
CA CYS A 141 -2.06 6.07 -27.78
C CYS A 141 -0.92 7.08 -27.58
N GLU A 142 0.31 6.62 -27.38
CA GLU A 142 1.47 7.48 -27.12
C GLU A 142 1.98 8.18 -28.41
N ASN A 143 1.88 7.50 -29.56
CA ASN A 143 2.26 8.05 -30.87
C ASN A 143 1.30 9.12 -31.43
N LEU A 144 0.16 9.38 -30.78
CA LEU A 144 -0.81 10.42 -31.18
C LEU A 144 -0.67 11.73 -30.38
N LYS A 145 0.27 11.83 -29.42
CA LYS A 145 0.39 12.98 -28.51
C LYS A 145 1.50 13.98 -28.82
N TYR A 146 2.23 13.83 -29.93
CA TYR A 146 3.26 14.79 -30.33
C TYR A 146 3.16 15.15 -31.82
N THR A 147 2.39 16.21 -32.12
CA THR A 147 2.65 17.06 -33.29
C THR A 147 3.27 18.36 -32.79
N PRO A 148 4.46 18.79 -33.26
CA PRO A 148 5.07 20.03 -32.79
C PRO A 148 4.21 21.24 -33.14
N ILE A 149 3.98 22.12 -32.16
CA ILE A 149 3.36 23.44 -32.37
C ILE A 149 4.46 24.39 -32.88
N ASP A 150 4.35 24.83 -34.14
CA ASP A 150 5.23 25.86 -34.70
C ASP A 150 5.06 27.20 -33.97
N PHE A 151 6.03 27.57 -33.13
CA PHE A 151 6.14 28.92 -32.58
C PHE A 151 6.88 29.81 -33.59
N LYS A 152 6.13 30.58 -34.39
CA LYS A 152 6.69 31.74 -35.11
C LYS A 152 6.98 32.86 -34.11
N VAL A 153 8.26 33.15 -33.88
CA VAL A 153 8.72 34.36 -33.19
C VAL A 153 8.63 35.53 -34.18
N HIS A 154 7.75 36.50 -33.92
CA HIS A 154 7.84 37.82 -34.54
C HIS A 154 8.84 38.66 -33.76
N ALA A 155 9.97 38.97 -34.39
CA ALA A 155 10.84 40.07 -33.98
C ALA A 155 10.24 41.37 -34.52
N ASN A 156 10.00 42.33 -33.64
CA ASN A 156 9.76 43.73 -33.99
C ASN A 156 11.09 44.42 -34.34
#